data_AF-A0A820RBI1-F1
#
_entry.id   AF-A0A820RBI1-F1
#
_cell.length_a   1.000
_cell.length_b   1.000
_cell.length_c   1.000
_cell.angle_alpha   90.00
_cell.angle_beta   90.00
_cell.angle_gamma   90.00
#
_symmetry.space_group_name_H-M   'P 1'
#
loop_
_entity.id
_entity.type
_entity.pdbx_description
1 polymer ?
#
loop_
_entity_poly.entity_id
_entity_poly.type
_entity_poly.pdbx_seq_one_letter_code
_entity_poly.pdbx_strand_id
1 'polypeptide(L)'
;DILIKEILYFIWNITDKTLTIPIFININCPQICLQWLSLSYLNSYEYKCIIGILNNIARHDNGAIILNKFDCAKIVRQFKNEVLNINIDFIINKDIRSVISLLLDLILILVVDPDELYADEIQYLARRIFFSTETFRDIQWII
;
A
#
# COMPACT_ATOMS: atom_id res chain seq x y z
N ASP A 1 -8.57 16.76 -9.49
CA ASP A 1 -7.47 17.66 -9.83
C ASP A 1 -6.37 16.90 -10.56
N ILE A 2 -6.09 17.24 -11.83
CA ILE A 2 -5.08 16.52 -12.65
C ILE A 2 -3.69 16.66 -12.03
N LEU A 3 -3.36 17.85 -11.53
CA LEU A 3 -2.06 18.15 -10.94
C LEU A 3 -1.75 17.27 -9.72
N ILE A 4 -2.72 17.03 -8.84
CA ILE A 4 -2.53 16.20 -7.64
C ILE A 4 -2.19 14.76 -8.03
N LYS A 5 -2.88 14.22 -9.04
CA LYS A 5 -2.63 12.87 -9.55
C LYS A 5 -1.21 12.73 -10.09
N GLU A 6 -0.76 13.70 -10.90
CA GLU A 6 0.59 13.70 -11.46
C GLU A 6 1.67 13.82 -10.36
N ILE A 7 1.44 14.65 -9.35
CA ILE A 7 2.36 14.78 -8.21
C ILE A 7 2.46 13.47 -7.43
N LEU A 8 1.32 12.85 -7.09
CA LEU A 8 1.33 11.58 -6.36
C LEU A 8 1.96 10.45 -7.17
N TYR A 9 1.71 10.40 -8.48
CA TYR A 9 2.34 9.45 -9.38
C TYR A 9 3.86 9.66 -9.47
N PHE A 10 4.30 10.92 -9.58
CA PHE A 10 5.71 11.26 -9.57
C PHE A 10 6.40 10.84 -8.26
N ILE A 11 5.79 11.16 -7.11
CA ILE A 11 6.33 10.74 -5.80
C ILE A 11 6.40 9.21 -5.72
N TRP A 12 5.34 8.50 -6.12
CA TRP A 12 5.34 7.04 -6.14
C TRP A 12 6.50 6.47 -6.96
N ASN A 13 6.73 6.98 -8.18
CA ASN A 13 7.86 6.54 -9.01
C ASN A 13 9.23 6.85 -8.40
N ILE A 14 9.39 7.97 -7.70
CA ILE A 14 10.66 8.28 -7.01
C ILE A 14 10.86 7.32 -5.84
N THR A 15 9.83 7.07 -5.04
CA THR A 15 9.92 6.19 -3.86
C THR A 15 10.27 4.74 -4.19
N ASP A 16 10.04 4.29 -5.42
CA ASP A 16 10.49 2.95 -5.86
C ASP A 16 12.02 2.83 -5.90
N LYS A 17 12.74 3.95 -5.97
CA LYS A 17 14.20 3.97 -5.87
C LYS A 17 14.64 3.89 -4.41
N THR A 18 15.24 2.76 -4.02
CA THR A 18 15.72 2.47 -2.66
C THR A 18 16.54 3.61 -2.03
N LEU A 19 17.38 4.29 -2.82
CA LEU A 19 18.24 5.40 -2.35
C LEU A 19 17.47 6.62 -1.81
N THR A 20 16.21 6.79 -2.21
CA THR A 20 15.39 7.95 -1.82
C THR A 20 14.60 7.72 -0.54
N ILE A 21 14.43 6.46 -0.11
CA ILE A 21 13.63 6.10 1.06
C ILE A 21 14.07 6.83 2.33
N PRO A 22 15.37 6.95 2.67
CA PRO A 22 15.80 7.71 3.85
C PRO A 22 15.35 9.18 3.81
N ILE A 23 15.35 9.80 2.63
CA ILE A 23 14.88 11.19 2.46
C ILE A 23 13.38 11.27 2.76
N PHE A 24 12.58 10.36 2.21
CA PHE A 24 11.14 10.31 2.46
C PHE A 24 10.79 10.08 3.93
N ILE A 25 11.54 9.20 4.61
CA ILE A 25 11.40 8.99 6.05
C ILE A 25 11.70 10.29 6.81
N ASN A 26 12.79 10.98 6.48
CA ASN A 26 13.21 12.21 7.17
C ASN A 26 12.22 13.37 7.02
N ILE A 27 11.47 13.42 5.91
CA ILE A 27 10.40 14.43 5.70
C ILE A 27 9.04 13.98 6.22
N ASN A 28 8.97 12.91 7.03
CA ASN A 28 7.74 12.34 7.59
C ASN A 28 6.71 11.89 6.54
N CYS A 29 7.16 11.58 5.32
CA CYS A 29 6.29 11.06 4.26
C CYS A 29 5.47 9.81 4.68
N PRO A 30 6.02 8.82 5.42
CA PRO A 30 5.23 7.67 5.86
C PRO A 30 4.02 8.08 6.69
N GLN A 31 4.22 8.96 7.68
CA GLN A 31 3.15 9.44 8.56
C GLN A 31 2.09 10.23 7.78
N ILE A 32 2.53 11.10 6.87
CA ILE A 32 1.62 11.89 6.02
C ILE A 32 0.76 10.97 5.15
N CYS A 33 1.37 9.96 4.52
CA CYS A 33 0.65 8.99 3.69
C CYS A 33 -0.40 8.21 4.51
N LEU A 34 -0.05 7.78 5.72
CA LEU A 34 -0.99 7.11 6.63
C LEU A 34 -2.16 8.01 7.02
N GLN A 35 -1.90 9.29 7.30
CA GLN A 35 -2.95 10.28 7.58
C GLN A 35 -3.87 10.47 6.37
N TRP A 36 -3.33 10.50 5.16
CA TRP A 36 -4.12 10.64 3.94
C TRP A 36 -5.06 9.46 3.69
N LEU A 37 -4.78 8.26 4.21
CA LEU A 37 -5.73 7.14 4.13
C LEU A 37 -7.06 7.41 4.85
N SER A 38 -7.11 8.37 5.76
CA SER A 38 -8.35 8.79 6.44
C SER A 38 -9.18 9.82 5.68
N LEU A 39 -8.68 10.35 4.56
CA LEU A 39 -9.33 11.43 3.81
C LEU A 39 -10.38 10.88 2.84
N SER A 40 -11.64 10.89 3.27
CA SER A 40 -12.77 10.29 2.53
C SER A 40 -13.05 10.86 1.13
N TYR A 41 -12.48 12.03 0.78
CA TYR A 41 -12.70 12.69 -0.52
C TYR A 41 -11.72 12.25 -1.61
N LEU A 42 -10.69 11.45 -1.29
CA LEU A 42 -9.75 10.93 -2.28
C LEU A 42 -10.41 9.87 -3.16
N ASN A 43 -10.03 9.84 -4.44
CA ASN A 43 -10.45 8.80 -5.37
C ASN A 43 -9.51 7.58 -5.34
N SER A 44 -9.94 6.49 -5.96
CA SER A 44 -9.26 5.19 -5.98
C SER A 44 -7.84 5.28 -6.55
N TYR A 45 -7.61 6.18 -7.50
CA TYR A 45 -6.28 6.38 -8.09
C TYR A 45 -5.34 7.10 -7.11
N GLU A 46 -5.80 8.14 -6.43
CA GLU A 46 -5.02 8.83 -5.40
C GLU A 46 -4.65 7.87 -4.26
N TYR A 47 -5.61 7.07 -3.79
CA TYR A 47 -5.34 6.00 -2.82
C TYR A 47 -4.32 4.99 -3.34
N LYS A 48 -4.43 4.57 -4.61
CA LYS A 48 -3.46 3.65 -5.23
C LYS A 48 -2.03 4.20 -5.14
N CYS A 49 -1.82 5.47 -5.47
CA CYS A 49 -0.50 6.09 -5.40
C CYS A 49 0.01 6.18 -3.95
N ILE A 50 -0.84 6.61 -3.01
CA ILE A 50 -0.48 6.73 -1.59
C ILE A 50 -0.08 5.36 -1.01
N ILE A 51 -0.86 4.33 -1.30
CA ILE A 51 -0.60 2.96 -0.85
C ILE A 51 0.65 2.39 -1.55
N GLY A 52 0.88 2.73 -2.82
CA GLY A 52 2.11 2.40 -3.53
C GLY A 52 3.36 3.00 -2.88
N ILE A 53 3.29 4.25 -2.45
CA ILE A 53 4.36 4.93 -1.69
C ILE A 53 4.62 4.20 -0.38
N LEU A 54 3.57 3.89 0.39
CA LEU A 54 3.68 3.16 1.64
C LEU A 54 4.30 1.77 1.45
N ASN A 55 3.93 1.04 0.40
CA ASN A 55 4.50 -0.25 0.07
C ASN A 55 6.00 -0.15 -0.28
N ASN A 56 6.40 0.86 -1.05
CA ASN A 56 7.81 1.08 -1.38
C ASN A 56 8.64 1.40 -0.13
N ILE A 57 8.08 2.17 0.81
CA ILE A 57 8.72 2.43 2.11
C ILE A 57 8.80 1.14 2.94
N ALA A 58 7.71 0.37 3.02
CA ALA A 58 7.65 -0.88 3.80
C ALA A 58 8.65 -1.95 3.33
N ARG A 59 8.99 -1.97 2.03
CA ARG A 59 10.00 -2.90 1.47
C ARG A 59 11.43 -2.63 1.96
N HIS A 60 11.67 -1.51 2.62
CA HIS A 60 12.97 -1.15 3.17
C HIS A 60 12.98 -1.40 4.68
N ASP A 61 14.03 -2.05 5.23
CA ASP A 61 14.09 -2.46 6.64
C ASP A 61 13.78 -1.31 7.63
N ASN A 62 14.48 -0.18 7.48
CA ASN A 62 14.21 1.01 8.30
C ASN A 62 12.81 1.60 8.04
N GLY A 63 12.27 1.46 6.82
CA GLY A 63 10.92 1.92 6.49
C GLY A 63 9.84 1.11 7.17
N ALA A 64 9.98 -0.22 7.21
CA ALA A 64 9.09 -1.11 7.97
C ALA A 64 9.09 -0.77 9.48
N ILE A 65 10.27 -0.59 10.07
CA ILE A 65 10.41 -0.19 11.48
C ILE A 65 9.69 1.14 11.77
N ILE A 66 9.86 2.13 10.89
CA ILE A 66 9.22 3.45 11.04
C ILE A 66 7.69 3.34 10.88
N LEU A 67 7.21 2.58 9.90
CA LEU A 67 5.77 2.36 9.71
C LEU A 67 5.14 1.67 10.91
N ASN A 68 5.83 0.71 11.51
CA ASN A 68 5.33 0.02 12.70
C ASN A 68 5.17 0.99 13.89
N LYS A 69 6.13 1.92 14.06
CA LYS A 69 6.03 3.01 15.07
C LYS A 69 4.84 3.95 14.85
N PHE A 70 4.26 3.99 13.66
CA PHE A 70 3.09 4.81 13.32
C PHE A 70 1.79 4.01 13.26
N ASP A 71 1.72 2.84 13.92
CA ASP A 71 0.54 1.97 13.93
C ASP A 71 0.04 1.58 12.54
N CYS A 72 0.95 1.46 11.56
CA CYS A 72 0.60 1.25 10.16
C CYS A 72 -0.33 0.04 9.95
N ALA A 73 -0.08 -1.08 10.64
CA ALA A 73 -0.91 -2.27 10.52
C ALA A 73 -2.37 -2.03 10.93
N LYS A 74 -2.58 -1.28 12.03
CA LYS A 74 -3.93 -0.91 12.50
C LYS A 74 -4.63 -0.02 11.48
N ILE A 75 -3.94 1.01 10.97
CA ILE A 75 -4.49 1.96 10.01
C ILE A 75 -4.84 1.26 8.69
N VAL A 76 -3.97 0.37 8.19
CA VAL A 76 -4.20 -0.40 6.96
C VAL A 76 -5.40 -1.34 7.12
N ARG A 77 -5.52 -2.06 8.25
CA ARG A 77 -6.69 -2.92 8.53
C ARG A 77 -7.98 -2.10 8.57
N GLN A 78 -7.94 -0.93 9.21
CA GLN A 78 -9.08 -0.03 9.26
C GLN A 78 -9.48 0.45 7.85
N PHE A 79 -8.51 0.91 7.03
CA PHE A 79 -8.76 1.32 5.65
C PHE A 79 -9.40 0.21 4.80
N LYS A 80 -8.91 -1.04 4.93
CA LYS A 80 -9.49 -2.20 4.22
C LYS A 80 -10.97 -2.39 4.57
N ASN A 81 -11.31 -2.28 5.85
CA ASN A 81 -12.66 -2.54 6.34
C ASN A 81 -13.63 -1.40 6.05
N GLU A 82 -13.18 -0.15 6.22
CA GLU A 82 -14.06 1.02 6.22
C GLU A 82 -14.11 1.73 4.86
N VAL A 83 -13.06 1.62 4.05
CA VAL A 83 -12.96 2.35 2.77
C VAL A 83 -12.95 1.39 1.58
N LEU A 84 -11.99 0.45 1.53
CA LEU A 84 -11.76 -0.38 0.34
C LEU A 84 -12.96 -1.26 -0.04
N ASN A 85 -13.70 -1.74 0.96
CA ASN A 85 -14.82 -2.65 0.76
C ASN A 85 -16.18 -1.96 0.61
N ILE A 86 -16.25 -0.66 0.92
CA ILE A 86 -17.53 0.07 1.05
C ILE A 86 -17.63 1.20 0.01
N ASN A 87 -16.51 1.87 -0.31
CA ASN A 87 -16.52 3.01 -1.21
C ASN A 87 -16.88 2.60 -2.66
N ILE A 88 -17.88 3.27 -3.23
CA ILE A 88 -18.43 2.97 -4.56
C ILE A 88 -17.38 3.07 -5.68
N ASP A 89 -16.39 3.94 -5.54
CA ASP A 89 -15.32 4.11 -6.53
C ASP A 89 -14.48 2.83 -6.67
N PHE A 90 -14.25 2.11 -5.57
CA PHE A 90 -13.57 0.80 -5.59
C PHE A 90 -14.47 -0.34 -6.07
N ILE A 91 -15.78 -0.23 -5.90
CA ILE A 91 -16.74 -1.22 -6.42
C ILE A 91 -16.78 -1.15 -7.95
N ILE A 92 -16.72 0.08 -8.51
CA ILE A 92 -16.66 0.33 -9.95
C ILE A 92 -15.29 -0.06 -10.51
N ASN A 93 -14.20 0.42 -9.89
CA ASN A 93 -12.83 0.21 -10.35
C ASN A 93 -12.21 -1.06 -9.75
N LYS A 94 -12.75 -2.23 -10.12
CA LYS A 94 -12.34 -3.54 -9.56
C LYS A 94 -10.85 -3.85 -9.72
N ASP A 95 -10.23 -3.44 -10.83
CA ASP A 95 -8.80 -3.67 -11.07
C ASP A 95 -7.94 -2.87 -10.09
N ILE A 96 -8.27 -1.58 -9.92
CA ILE A 96 -7.58 -0.71 -8.94
C ILE A 96 -7.78 -1.25 -7.52
N ARG A 97 -9.01 -1.66 -7.18
CA ARG A 97 -9.30 -2.28 -5.88
C ARG A 97 -8.45 -3.52 -5.63
N SER A 98 -8.27 -4.37 -6.65
CA SER A 98 -7.48 -5.60 -6.54
C SER A 98 -6.00 -5.30 -6.33
N VAL A 99 -5.44 -4.33 -7.08
CA VAL A 99 -4.06 -3.84 -6.89
C VAL A 99 -3.85 -3.29 -5.50
N ILE A 100 -4.75 -2.41 -5.03
CA ILE A 100 -4.67 -1.84 -3.69
C ILE A 100 -4.76 -2.93 -2.62
N SER A 101 -5.69 -3.87 -2.76
CA SER A 101 -5.85 -4.98 -1.82
C SER A 101 -4.57 -5.80 -1.68
N LEU A 102 -3.89 -6.06 -2.81
CA LEU A 102 -2.60 -6.75 -2.82
C LEU A 102 -1.49 -5.91 -2.16
N LEU A 103 -1.39 -4.62 -2.48
CA LEU A 103 -0.38 -3.74 -1.87
C LEU A 103 -0.56 -3.62 -0.35
N LEU A 104 -1.79 -3.58 0.13
CA LEU A 104 -2.07 -3.51 1.57
C LEU A 104 -1.67 -4.80 2.29
N ASP A 105 -1.87 -5.97 1.67
CA ASP A 105 -1.32 -7.22 2.20
C ASP A 105 0.20 -7.24 2.19
N LEU A 106 0.78 -6.73 1.09
CA LEU A 106 2.16 -6.29 0.92
C LEU A 106 2.73 -5.72 2.21
N ILE A 107 2.15 -4.58 2.56
CA ILE A 107 2.51 -3.77 3.71
C ILE A 107 2.30 -4.55 5.01
N LEU A 108 1.17 -5.25 5.18
CA LEU A 108 0.90 -5.97 6.43
C LEU A 108 1.94 -7.07 6.70
N ILE A 109 2.38 -7.82 5.69
CA ILE A 109 3.44 -8.83 5.87
C ILE A 109 4.77 -8.19 6.24
N LEU A 110 5.08 -7.04 5.65
CA LEU A 110 6.37 -6.37 5.85
C LEU A 110 6.47 -5.65 7.20
N VAL A 111 5.34 -5.17 7.73
CA VAL A 111 5.32 -4.26 8.89
C VAL A 111 4.86 -4.95 10.17
N VAL A 112 4.05 -6.01 10.10
CA VAL A 112 3.62 -6.75 11.28
C VAL A 112 4.73 -7.67 11.75
N ASP A 113 4.98 -7.70 13.07
CA ASP A 113 5.93 -8.63 13.67
C ASP A 113 5.49 -10.07 13.37
N PRO A 114 6.38 -10.98 12.92
CA PRO A 114 6.02 -12.39 12.74
C PRO A 114 5.36 -13.02 13.97
N ASP A 115 5.62 -12.51 15.17
CA ASP A 115 4.97 -12.98 16.42
C ASP A 115 3.52 -12.48 16.60
N GLU A 116 3.13 -11.37 15.95
CA GLU A 116 1.77 -10.82 15.96
C GLU A 116 0.89 -11.39 14.83
N LEU A 117 1.50 -12.01 13.83
CA LEU A 117 0.79 -12.66 12.73
C LEU A 117 0.49 -14.11 13.10
N TYR A 118 -0.79 -14.45 13.24
CA TYR A 118 -1.19 -15.85 13.34
C TYR A 118 -0.70 -16.60 12.10
N ALA A 119 -0.12 -17.79 12.30
CA ALA A 119 0.44 -18.60 11.21
C ALA A 119 -0.55 -18.82 10.04
N ASP A 120 -1.85 -18.89 10.34
CA ASP A 120 -2.92 -19.03 9.36
C ASP A 120 -3.11 -17.77 8.50
N GLU A 121 -2.94 -16.58 9.09
CA GLU A 121 -3.06 -15.30 8.38
C GLU A 121 -1.85 -15.07 7.46
N ILE A 122 -0.63 -15.42 7.90
CA ILE A 122 0.57 -15.43 7.03
C ILE A 122 0.36 -16.38 5.87
N GLN A 123 -0.05 -17.63 6.14
CA GLN A 123 -0.26 -18.61 5.07
C GLN A 123 -1.35 -18.16 4.09
N TYR A 124 -2.43 -17.56 4.58
CA TYR A 124 -3.48 -17.00 3.73
C TYR A 124 -2.95 -15.88 2.84
N LEU A 125 -2.25 -14.89 3.42
CA LEU A 125 -1.69 -13.76 2.68
C LEU A 125 -0.61 -14.22 1.69
N ALA A 126 0.30 -15.10 2.10
CA ALA A 126 1.36 -15.65 1.27
C ALA A 126 0.80 -16.45 0.07
N ARG A 127 -0.23 -17.29 0.30
CA ARG A 127 -0.94 -17.99 -0.79
C ARG A 127 -1.60 -17.00 -1.74
N ARG A 128 -2.28 -15.98 -1.21
CA ARG A 128 -2.97 -14.96 -2.01
C ARG A 128 -1.99 -14.18 -2.88
N ILE A 129 -0.84 -13.80 -2.33
CA ILE A 129 0.24 -13.15 -3.09
C ILE A 129 0.79 -14.09 -4.16
N PHE A 130 1.12 -15.34 -3.81
CA PHE A 130 1.64 -16.33 -4.75
C PHE A 130 0.72 -16.49 -5.98
N PHE A 131 -0.58 -16.72 -5.74
CA PHE A 131 -1.56 -16.84 -6.83
C PHE A 131 -1.73 -15.54 -7.62
N SER A 132 -1.69 -14.37 -6.96
CA SER A 132 -1.76 -13.08 -7.65
C SER A 132 -0.52 -12.81 -8.51
N THR A 133 0.68 -13.24 -8.08
CA THR A 133 1.92 -13.06 -8.84
C THR A 133 2.01 -13.99 -10.06
N GLU A 134 1.40 -15.17 -10.00
CA GLU A 134 1.20 -16.01 -11.19
C GLU A 134 0.25 -15.34 -12.18
N THR A 135 -0.84 -14.72 -11.71
CA THR A 135 -1.74 -13.94 -12.58
C THR A 135 -1.09 -12.66 -13.13
N PHE A 136 -0.16 -12.03 -12.39
CA PHE A 136 0.56 -10.84 -12.83
C PHE A 136 1.67 -11.15 -13.84
N ARG A 137 2.28 -12.35 -13.82
CA ARG A 137 3.19 -12.78 -14.89
C ARG A 137 2.50 -12.87 -16.25
N ASP A 138 1.22 -13.22 -16.26
CA ASP A 138 0.41 -13.24 -17.49
C ASP A 138 0.02 -11.83 -17.98
N ILE A 139 0.03 -10.82 -17.09
CA ILE A 139 -0.28 -9.42 -17.43
C ILE A 139 0.97 -8.64 -17.89
N GLN A 140 2.17 -9.03 -17.46
CA GLN A 140 3.43 -8.41 -17.89
C GLN A 140 3.80 -8.67 -19.37
N TRP A 141 3.06 -9.52 -20.09
CA TRP A 141 3.22 -9.73 -21.54
C TRP A 141 2.25 -8.90 -22.41
N ILE A 142 1.45 -8.01 -21.82
CA ILE A 142 0.45 -7.19 -22.55
C ILE A 142 0.74 -5.67 -22.47
N ILE A 143 1.93 -5.26 -22.00
CA ILE A 143 2.44 -3.88 -22.14
C ILE A 143 3.82 -3.92 -22.78
#